data_AF-A0A1W9VPG9-F1
#
_entry.id   AF-A0A1W9VPG9-F1
#
_cell.length_a   1.000
_cell.length_b   1.000
_cell.length_c   1.000
_cell.angle_alpha   90.00
_cell.angle_beta   90.00
_cell.angle_gamma   90.00
#
_symmetry.space_group_name_H-M   'P 1'
#
loop_
_entity.id
_entity.type
_entity.pdbx_description
1 polymer ?
#
loop_
_entity_poly.entity_id
_entity_poly.type
_entity_poly.pdbx_seq_one_letter_code
_entity_poly.pdbx_strand_id
1 'polypeptide(L)'
;MFYSVSAVLIALGVALGRYGWRSIIIGIAKTLEYKLRKKVFAKLSKLNRTYYNNNKTGDLMARCTNDISTIRQAFGQGTILVVDSFFMTII
;
A
#
# COMPACT_ATOMS: atom_id res chain seq x y z
N MET A 1 10.99 40.89 -4.59
CA MET A 1 9.68 40.64 -3.94
C MET A 1 8.78 39.73 -4.79
N PHE A 2 8.47 40.07 -6.06
CA PHE A 2 7.63 39.24 -6.95
C PHE A 2 8.14 37.81 -7.18
N TYR A 3 9.45 37.63 -7.41
CA TYR A 3 10.06 36.31 -7.58
C TYR A 3 9.92 35.41 -6.34
N SER A 4 10.05 35.98 -5.15
CA SER A 4 9.91 35.23 -3.89
C SER A 4 8.47 34.74 -3.67
N VAL A 5 7.47 35.57 -4.02
CA VAL A 5 6.06 35.18 -3.91
C VAL A 5 5.70 34.06 -4.89
N SER A 6 6.13 34.17 -6.14
CA SER A 6 5.90 33.12 -7.14
C SER A 6 6.57 31.79 -6.76
N ALA A 7 7.80 31.83 -6.23
CA ALA A 7 8.48 30.63 -5.74
C ALA A 7 7.70 29.94 -4.60
N VAL A 8 7.16 30.70 -3.65
CA VAL A 8 6.35 30.16 -2.54
C VAL A 8 5.06 29.52 -3.05
N LEU A 9 4.38 30.13 -4.02
CA LEU A 9 3.16 29.58 -4.61
C LEU A 9 3.42 28.24 -5.32
N ILE A 10 4.51 28.14 -6.07
CA ILE A 10 4.92 26.90 -6.73
C ILE A 10 5.24 25.83 -5.69
N ALA A 11 6.00 26.16 -4.66
CA ALA A 11 6.36 25.22 -3.59
C ALA A 11 5.12 24.67 -2.86
N LEU A 12 4.13 25.53 -2.58
CA LEU A 12 2.86 25.12 -1.98
C LEU A 12 2.06 24.19 -2.91
N GLY A 13 1.99 24.52 -4.20
CA GLY A 13 1.33 23.68 -5.20
C GLY A 13 1.94 22.29 -5.28
N VAL A 14 3.28 22.21 -5.32
CA VAL A 14 4.02 20.94 -5.31
C VAL A 14 3.78 20.16 -4.01
N ALA A 15 3.80 20.82 -2.85
CA ALA A 15 3.58 20.17 -1.56
C ALA A 15 2.17 19.57 -1.45
N LEU A 16 1.14 20.34 -1.81
CA LEU A 16 -0.25 19.89 -1.79
C LEU A 16 -0.51 18.78 -2.79
N GLY A 17 0.01 18.92 -4.01
CA GLY A 17 -0.04 17.88 -5.02
C GLY A 17 0.61 16.60 -4.50
N ARG A 18 1.81 16.71 -3.92
CA ARG A 18 2.56 15.58 -3.36
C ARG A 18 1.81 14.86 -2.24
N TYR A 19 1.20 15.62 -1.34
CA TYR A 19 0.38 15.06 -0.29
C TYR A 19 -0.86 14.33 -0.83
N GLY A 20 -1.54 14.93 -1.82
CA GLY A 20 -2.74 14.37 -2.43
C GLY A 20 -2.52 13.02 -3.09
N TRP A 21 -1.56 12.90 -4.01
CA TRP A 21 -1.33 11.64 -4.73
C TRP A 21 -0.87 10.52 -3.80
N ARG A 22 0.03 10.81 -2.84
CA ARG A 22 0.49 9.82 -1.85
C ARG A 22 -0.66 9.32 -0.97
N SER A 23 -1.55 10.22 -0.55
CA SER A 23 -2.73 9.85 0.24
C SER A 23 -3.67 8.91 -0.53
N ILE A 24 -3.87 9.15 -1.82
CA ILE A 24 -4.68 8.30 -2.70
C ILE A 24 -4.06 6.90 -2.82
N ILE A 25 -2.75 6.80 -3.09
CA ILE A 25 -2.06 5.51 -3.21
C ILE A 25 -2.16 4.70 -1.91
N ILE A 26 -1.89 5.34 -0.77
CA ILE A 26 -1.99 4.67 0.54
C ILE A 26 -3.44 4.22 0.81
N GLY A 27 -4.43 5.03 0.44
CA GLY A 27 -5.85 4.68 0.52
C GLY A 27 -6.18 3.43 -0.29
N ILE A 28 -5.76 3.38 -1.56
CA ILE A 28 -5.96 2.24 -2.45
C ILE A 28 -5.27 0.98 -1.91
N ALA A 29 -4.03 1.11 -1.41
CA ALA A 29 -3.29 -0.01 -0.83
C ALA A 29 -4.01 -0.61 0.40
N LYS A 30 -4.58 0.23 1.27
CA LYS A 30 -5.39 -0.24 2.42
C LYS A 30 -6.67 -0.93 1.97
N THR A 31 -7.36 -0.39 0.96
CA THR A 31 -8.56 -1.05 0.39
C THR A 31 -8.21 -2.41 -0.23
N LEU A 32 -7.06 -2.52 -0.91
CA LEU A 32 -6.56 -3.78 -1.44
C LEU A 32 -6.28 -4.80 -0.32
N GLU A 33 -5.57 -4.39 0.73
CA GLU A 33 -5.30 -5.22 1.92
C GLU A 33 -6.59 -5.78 2.52
N TYR A 34 -7.60 -4.92 2.72
CA TYR A 34 -8.90 -5.31 3.25
C TYR A 34 -9.59 -6.35 2.34
N LYS A 35 -9.62 -6.11 1.03
CA LYS A 35 -10.22 -7.03 0.06
C LYS A 35 -9.52 -8.38 0.03
N LEU A 36 -8.18 -8.39 0.12
CA LEU A 36 -7.39 -9.62 0.17
C LEU A 36 -7.67 -10.42 1.45
N ARG A 37 -7.61 -9.78 2.62
CA ARG A 37 -7.92 -10.45 3.90
C ARG A 37 -9.32 -11.02 3.90
N LYS A 38 -10.31 -10.26 3.42
CA LYS A 38 -11.71 -10.72 3.32
C LYS A 38 -11.84 -11.96 2.42
N LYS A 39 -11.21 -11.96 1.25
CA LYS A 39 -11.25 -13.10 0.31
C LYS A 39 -10.57 -14.34 0.89
N VAL A 40 -9.38 -14.19 1.46
CA VAL A 40 -8.63 -15.33 2.03
C VAL A 40 -9.38 -15.90 3.23
N PHE A 41 -9.85 -15.06 4.15
CA PHE A 41 -10.64 -15.50 5.29
C PHE A 41 -11.91 -16.25 4.85
N ALA A 42 -12.68 -15.70 3.91
CA ALA A 42 -13.88 -16.34 3.39
C ALA A 42 -13.60 -17.71 2.73
N LYS A 43 -12.41 -17.91 2.16
CA LYS A 43 -11.99 -19.21 1.64
C LYS A 43 -11.60 -20.17 2.77
N LEU A 44 -10.80 -19.71 3.73
CA LEU A 44 -10.36 -20.52 4.88
C LEU A 44 -11.57 -21.03 5.68
N SER A 45 -12.57 -20.20 5.94
CA SER A 45 -13.78 -20.60 6.69
C SER A 45 -14.59 -21.73 6.04
N LYS A 46 -14.36 -22.04 4.76
CA LYS A 46 -15.05 -23.12 4.02
C LYS A 46 -14.22 -24.41 3.90
N LEU A 47 -12.97 -24.41 4.38
CA LEU A 47 -12.10 -25.59 4.28
C LEU A 47 -12.41 -26.60 5.38
N ASN A 48 -12.24 -27.88 5.07
CA ASN A 48 -12.50 -28.98 6.00
C ASN A 48 -11.35 -29.16 7.02
N ARG A 49 -11.62 -29.97 8.05
CA ARG A 49 -10.65 -30.24 9.13
C ARG A 49 -9.37 -30.92 8.65
N THR A 50 -9.45 -31.77 7.61
CA THR A 50 -8.28 -32.44 7.02
C THR A 50 -7.26 -31.44 6.47
N TYR A 51 -7.73 -30.34 5.85
CA TYR A 51 -6.86 -29.28 5.38
C TYR A 51 -6.05 -28.64 6.52
N TYR A 52 -6.70 -28.38 7.65
CA TYR A 52 -6.08 -27.78 8.84
C TYR A 52 -5.17 -28.75 9.62
N ASN A 53 -5.39 -30.06 9.49
CA ASN A 53 -4.45 -31.05 10.02
C ASN A 53 -3.16 -31.10 9.19
N ASN A 54 -3.26 -30.92 7.87
CA ASN A 54 -2.11 -30.95 6.96
C ASN A 54 -1.39 -29.60 6.83
N ASN A 55 -2.05 -28.49 7.16
CA ASN A 55 -1.50 -27.14 7.11
C ASN A 55 -1.62 -26.48 8.48
N LYS A 56 -0.48 -26.16 9.10
CA LYS A 56 -0.47 -25.52 10.43
C LYS A 56 -1.27 -24.22 10.41
N THR A 57 -2.26 -24.09 11.29
CA THR A 57 -3.10 -22.88 11.42
C THR A 57 -2.26 -21.61 11.63
N GLY A 58 -1.15 -21.71 12.35
CA GLY A 58 -0.20 -20.60 12.55
C GLY A 58 0.39 -20.09 11.24
N ASP A 59 0.79 -20.99 10.32
CA ASP A 59 1.35 -20.61 9.03
C ASP A 59 0.29 -19.93 8.15
N LEU A 60 -0.95 -20.44 8.18
CA LEU A 60 -2.07 -19.83 7.46
C LEU A 60 -2.37 -18.42 7.99
N MET A 61 -2.34 -18.24 9.32
CA MET A 61 -2.52 -16.93 9.95
C MET A 61 -1.39 -15.97 9.58
N ALA A 62 -0.13 -16.43 9.62
CA ALA A 62 1.04 -15.64 9.24
C ALA A 62 0.96 -15.14 7.79
N ARG A 63 0.50 -15.97 6.85
CA ARG A 63 0.27 -15.52 5.46
C ARG A 63 -0.86 -14.50 5.36
N CYS A 64 -1.94 -14.68 6.11
CA CYS A 64 -3.07 -13.73 6.14
C CYS A 64 -2.69 -12.36 6.75
N THR A 65 -1.69 -12.31 7.62
CA THR A 65 -1.24 -11.09 8.28
C THR A 65 0.00 -10.52 7.61
N ASN A 66 1.11 -11.25 7.62
CA ASN A 66 2.43 -10.81 7.20
C ASN A 66 2.52 -10.66 5.68
N ASP A 67 2.14 -11.68 4.91
CA ASP A 67 2.24 -11.63 3.45
C ASP A 67 1.30 -10.54 2.90
N ILE A 68 0.05 -10.51 3.37
CA ILE A 68 -0.92 -9.49 2.94
C ILE A 68 -0.48 -8.07 3.36
N SER A 69 0.13 -7.90 4.54
CA SER A 69 0.72 -6.62 4.95
C SER A 69 1.90 -6.23 4.05
N THR A 70 2.74 -7.19 3.67
CA THR A 70 3.87 -7.00 2.75
C THR A 70 3.37 -6.57 1.38
N ILE A 71 2.30 -7.20 0.87
CA ILE A 71 1.62 -6.79 -0.36
C ILE A 71 1.14 -5.34 -0.23
N ARG A 72 0.46 -4.97 0.87
CA ARG A 72 0.05 -3.57 1.09
C ARG A 72 1.23 -2.63 1.05
N GLN A 73 2.35 -2.97 1.70
CA GLN A 73 3.53 -2.11 1.73
C GLN A 73 4.13 -1.93 0.34
N ALA A 74 4.22 -3.00 -0.44
CA ALA A 74 4.70 -2.95 -1.83
C ALA A 74 3.82 -2.03 -2.69
N PHE A 75 2.50 -2.21 -2.66
CA PHE A 75 1.57 -1.40 -3.46
C PHE A 75 1.35 0.03 -2.92
N GLY A 76 1.65 0.27 -1.65
CA GLY A 76 1.58 1.60 -1.02
C GLY A 76 2.91 2.33 -1.11
N GLN A 77 3.77 2.11 -0.11
CA GLN A 77 5.05 2.80 0.02
C GLN A 77 6.04 2.41 -1.09
N GLY A 78 6.05 1.14 -1.53
CA GLY A 78 6.90 0.70 -2.63
C GLY A 78 6.60 1.45 -3.92
N THR A 79 5.33 1.59 -4.29
CA THR A 79 4.90 2.38 -5.45
C THR A 79 5.35 3.84 -5.33
N ILE A 80 5.17 4.48 -4.17
CA ILE A 80 5.61 5.86 -3.94
C ILE A 80 7.12 5.98 -4.15
N LEU A 81 7.89 5.06 -3.58
CA LEU A 81 9.35 5.06 -3.68
C LEU A 81 9.83 4.85 -5.12
N VAL A 82 9.22 3.94 -5.88
CA VAL A 82 9.57 3.72 -7.29
C VAL A 82 9.30 4.98 -8.12
N VAL A 83 8.14 5.60 -7.93
CA VAL A 83 7.77 6.83 -8.63
C VAL A 83 8.75 7.96 -8.26
N ASP A 84 8.99 8.19 -6.97
CA ASP A 84 9.92 9.22 -6.51
C ASP A 84 11.34 8.99 -7.03
N SER A 85 11.83 7.75 -7.00
CA SER A 85 13.17 7.39 -7.49
C SER A 85 13.30 7.64 -8.99
N PHE A 86 12.28 7.31 -9.76
CA PHE A 86 12.24 7.55 -11.20
C PHE A 86 12.30 9.05 -11.53
N PHE A 87 11.48 9.86 -10.86
CA PHE A 87 11.51 11.32 -11.03
C PHE A 87 12.84 11.93 -10.62
N MET A 88 13.42 11.53 -9.47
CA MET A 88 14.71 12.02 -9.00
C MET A 88 15.90 11.59 -9.87
N THR A 89 15.75 10.52 -10.66
CA THR A 89 16.79 10.05 -11.58
C THR A 89 16.74 10.77 -12.92
N ILE A 90 15.54 11.18 -13.36
CA ILE A 90 15.30 11.79 -14.67
C ILE A 90 15.41 13.31 -14.63
N ILE A 91 14.97 13.94 -13.54
CA ILE A 91 15.06 15.39 -13.28
C ILE A 91 16.39 15.69 -12.60
#